data_AF-A0A286NTU6-F1
#
_entry.id   AF-A0A286NTU6-F1
#
_cell.length_a   1.000
_cell.length_b   1.000
_cell.length_c   1.000
_cell.angle_alpha   90.00
_cell.angle_beta   90.00
_cell.angle_gamma   90.00
#
_symmetry.space_group_name_H-M   'P 1'
#
loop_
_entity.id
_entity.type
_entity.pdbx_description
1 polymer ?
#
loop_
_entity_poly.entity_id
_entity_poly.type
_entity_poly.pdbx_seq_one_letter_code
_entity_poly.pdbx_strand_id
1 'polypeptide(L)'
;MNKVFERKEIKKLGGWPIEPTYKKWTRFIASGVGKRNVTELSTASKNHQGLDINFSGGGNTDIGAPIYATHDGFVHKSKEDTSGKTGRYVVIISHNKKKL
;
A
#
# COMPACT_ATOMS: atom_id res chain seq x y z
N MET A 1 13.63 -25.23 25.95
CA MET A 1 14.38 -24.36 25.03
C MET A 1 13.41 -23.35 24.44
N ASN A 2 13.45 -22.09 24.87
CA ASN A 2 12.63 -21.03 24.30
C ASN A 2 13.31 -20.49 23.04
N LYS A 3 12.68 -20.70 21.89
CA LYS A 3 13.15 -20.17 20.60
C LYS A 3 12.85 -18.68 20.59
N VAL A 4 13.84 -17.86 20.95
CA VAL A 4 13.78 -16.41 20.79
C VAL A 4 13.83 -16.15 19.28
N PHE A 5 12.70 -15.76 18.70
CA PHE A 5 12.67 -15.24 17.35
C PHE A 5 13.31 -13.85 17.39
N GLU A 6 14.53 -13.72 16.87
CA GLU A 6 15.13 -12.43 16.59
C GLU A 6 14.17 -11.63 15.70
N ARG A 7 13.67 -10.51 16.24
CA ARG A 7 12.98 -9.52 15.41
C ARG A 7 14.03 -8.95 14.46
N LYS A 8 13.99 -9.37 13.20
CA LYS A 8 14.63 -8.64 12.10
C LYS A 8 14.33 -7.16 12.29
N GLU A 9 15.36 -6.32 12.30
CA GLU A 9 15.22 -4.88 12.38
C GLU A 9 14.07 -4.42 11.47
N ILE A 10 13.13 -3.67 12.03
CA ILE A 10 12.06 -3.06 11.26
C ILE A 10 12.75 -2.05 10.35
N LYS A 11 13.00 -2.43 9.10
CA LYS A 11 13.52 -1.51 8.09
C LYS A 11 12.63 -0.28 8.07
N LYS A 12 13.20 0.87 8.41
CA LYS A 12 12.47 2.14 8.46
C LYS A 12 12.26 2.61 7.02
N LEU A 13 11.17 2.18 6.39
CA LEU A 13 10.81 2.53 5.00
C LEU A 13 10.48 4.03 4.80
N GLY A 14 10.63 4.87 5.84
CA GLY A 14 10.38 6.31 5.75
C GLY A 14 8.92 6.66 5.46
N GLY A 15 7.98 5.83 5.93
CA GLY A 15 6.53 5.98 5.69
C GLY A 15 6.02 5.33 4.40
N TRP A 16 6.89 4.73 3.59
CA TRP A 16 6.49 4.00 2.39
C TRP A 16 5.99 2.58 2.70
N PRO A 17 4.92 2.10 2.05
CA PRO A 17 4.43 0.73 2.23
C PRO A 17 5.17 -0.31 1.36
N ILE A 18 6.14 0.09 0.55
CA ILE A 18 6.90 -0.80 -0.35
C ILE A 18 8.38 -0.44 -0.32
N GLU A 19 9.27 -1.38 -0.68
CA GLU A 19 10.72 -1.13 -0.76
C GLU A 19 11.09 -0.14 -1.87
N PRO A 20 12.21 0.60 -1.77
CA PRO A 20 12.66 1.56 -2.79
C PRO A 20 12.79 0.96 -4.20
N THR A 21 13.13 -0.33 -4.25
CA THR A 21 13.26 -1.09 -5.49
C THR A 21 12.59 -2.45 -5.39
N TYR A 22 12.09 -2.94 -6.52
CA TYR A 22 11.62 -4.32 -6.69
C TYR A 22 12.14 -4.84 -8.02
N LYS A 23 12.88 -5.96 -7.98
CA LYS A 23 13.71 -6.43 -9.11
C LYS A 23 14.68 -5.31 -9.52
N LYS A 24 14.54 -4.77 -10.73
CA LYS A 24 15.35 -3.66 -11.27
C LYS A 24 14.61 -2.32 -11.30
N TRP A 25 13.37 -2.27 -10.80
CA TRP A 25 12.50 -1.12 -10.92
C TRP A 25 12.45 -0.32 -9.63
N THR A 26 12.28 1.00 -9.75
CA THR A 26 12.26 1.94 -8.63
C THR A 26 10.84 2.38 -8.35
N ARG A 27 10.46 2.48 -7.07
CA ARG A 27 9.14 2.98 -6.65
C ARG A 27 8.97 4.47 -6.97
N PHE A 28 7.75 4.89 -7.27
CA PHE A 28 7.39 6.31 -7.37
C PHE A 28 5.88 6.50 -7.11
N ILE A 29 5.46 7.73 -6.79
CA ILE A 29 4.04 8.11 -6.71
C ILE A 29 3.55 8.33 -8.14
N ALA A 30 2.71 7.42 -8.63
CA ALA A 30 2.09 7.53 -9.95
C ALA A 30 0.90 8.48 -9.94
N SER A 31 0.14 8.53 -8.84
CA SER A 31 -0.97 9.48 -8.67
C SER A 31 -1.14 9.90 -7.21
N GLY A 32 -1.35 11.19 -6.99
CA GLY A 32 -1.54 11.79 -5.67
C GLY A 32 -3.00 11.81 -5.18
N VAL A 33 -3.19 12.19 -3.93
CA VAL A 33 -4.51 12.48 -3.34
C VAL A 33 -5.07 13.78 -3.94
N GLY A 34 -6.36 13.81 -4.26
CA GLY A 34 -7.08 15.02 -4.64
C GLY A 34 -7.73 14.99 -6.02
N LYS A 35 -8.02 16.17 -6.56
CA LYS A 35 -8.71 16.33 -7.85
C LYS A 35 -7.86 15.75 -8.98
N ARG A 36 -8.51 14.97 -9.85
CA ARG A 36 -7.91 14.40 -11.06
C ARG A 36 -8.56 14.99 -12.30
N ASN A 37 -7.73 15.36 -13.28
CA ASN A 37 -8.19 15.73 -14.61
C ASN A 37 -8.30 14.48 -15.48
N VAL A 38 -9.31 13.65 -15.21
CA VAL A 38 -9.60 12.47 -16.05
C VAL A 38 -10.57 12.88 -17.14
N THR A 39 -10.05 13.02 -18.36
CA THR A 39 -10.82 13.46 -19.54
C THR A 39 -11.27 12.28 -20.42
N GLU A 40 -10.57 11.16 -20.34
CA GLU A 40 -10.72 10.04 -21.30
C GLU A 40 -11.57 8.88 -20.78
N LEU A 41 -11.87 8.82 -19.47
CA LEU A 41 -12.74 7.80 -18.88
C LEU A 41 -13.85 8.46 -18.04
N SER A 42 -15.08 8.44 -18.57
CA SER A 42 -16.27 8.96 -17.90
C SER A 42 -16.59 8.26 -16.57
N THR A 43 -16.14 7.02 -16.40
CA THR A 43 -16.36 6.19 -15.20
C THR A 43 -15.29 6.36 -14.12
N ALA A 44 -14.22 7.10 -14.42
CA ALA A 44 -13.13 7.32 -13.47
C ALA A 44 -13.53 8.34 -12.40
N SER A 45 -13.10 8.09 -11.16
CA SER A 45 -13.31 9.08 -10.09
C SER A 45 -12.57 10.38 -10.40
N LYS A 46 -13.26 11.52 -10.31
CA LYS A 46 -12.65 12.85 -10.44
C LYS A 46 -11.93 13.29 -9.17
N ASN A 47 -12.07 12.54 -8.07
CA ASN A 47 -11.43 12.82 -6.79
C ASN A 47 -10.78 11.55 -6.24
N HIS A 48 -9.45 11.55 -6.14
CA HIS A 48 -8.67 10.43 -5.66
C HIS A 48 -8.48 10.52 -4.15
N GLN A 49 -8.82 9.45 -3.43
CA GLN A 49 -8.79 9.40 -1.96
C GLN A 49 -7.56 8.65 -1.42
N GLY A 50 -6.60 8.33 -2.28
CA GLY A 50 -5.43 7.55 -1.94
C GLY A 50 -4.19 7.97 -2.73
N LEU A 51 -3.14 7.18 -2.59
CA LEU A 51 -1.92 7.29 -3.38
C LEU A 51 -1.80 6.05 -4.25
N ASP A 52 -1.58 6.26 -5.54
CA ASP A 52 -1.20 5.18 -6.45
C ASP A 52 0.32 5.14 -6.49
N ILE A 53 0.89 3.99 -6.11
CA ILE A 53 2.33 3.78 -6.05
C ILE A 53 2.68 2.67 -7.04
N ASN A 54 3.56 2.98 -7.99
CA ASN A 54 4.00 2.04 -9.02
C ASN A 54 5.52 1.87 -9.02
N PHE A 55 5.99 0.88 -9.77
CA PHE A 55 7.39 0.69 -10.13
C PHE A 55 7.66 1.15 -11.56
N SER A 56 8.87 1.66 -11.82
CA SER A 56 9.28 2.25 -13.11
C SER A 56 9.21 1.33 -14.32
N GLY A 57 8.99 0.03 -14.13
CA GLY A 57 8.82 -0.94 -15.22
C GLY A 57 7.48 -0.87 -15.95
N GLY A 58 6.48 -0.20 -15.38
CA GLY A 58 5.13 -0.12 -15.94
C GLY A 58 4.36 -1.45 -15.94
N GLY A 59 3.09 -1.42 -16.35
CA GLY A 59 2.24 -2.62 -16.45
C GLY A 59 2.25 -3.48 -15.19
N ASN A 60 2.44 -4.79 -15.37
CA ASN A 60 2.41 -5.80 -14.31
C ASN A 60 3.77 -6.02 -13.61
N THR A 61 4.69 -5.06 -13.67
CA THR A 61 6.05 -5.24 -13.14
C THR A 61 6.13 -5.23 -11.61
N ASP A 62 5.07 -4.75 -10.97
CA ASP A 62 4.83 -4.68 -9.53
C ASP A 62 4.19 -5.96 -8.95
N ILE A 63 3.69 -6.88 -9.78
CA ILE A 63 3.09 -8.13 -9.32
C ILE A 63 4.09 -8.91 -8.46
N GLY A 64 3.64 -9.24 -7.23
CA GLY A 64 4.42 -9.96 -6.23
C GLY A 64 5.34 -9.08 -5.37
N ALA A 65 5.37 -7.76 -5.59
CA ALA A 65 6.10 -6.85 -4.70
C ALA A 65 5.54 -6.94 -3.27
N PRO A 66 6.39 -7.14 -2.25
CA PRO A 66 5.93 -7.13 -0.86
C PRO A 66 5.37 -5.76 -0.46
N ILE A 67 4.21 -5.77 0.22
CA ILE A 67 3.59 -4.60 0.82
C ILE A 67 3.68 -4.74 2.34
N TYR A 68 4.16 -3.68 2.99
CA TYR A 68 4.36 -3.61 4.42
C TYR A 68 3.37 -2.63 5.05
N ALA A 69 2.92 -2.95 6.26
CA ALA A 69 2.18 -1.99 7.07
C ALA A 69 3.06 -0.76 7.36
N THR A 70 2.49 0.44 7.25
CA THR A 70 3.21 1.69 7.51
C THR A 70 3.28 2.04 9.00
N HIS A 71 2.58 1.30 9.85
CA HIS A 71 2.44 1.53 11.27
C HIS A 71 2.01 0.26 12.00
N ASP A 72 2.25 0.23 13.32
CA ASP A 72 1.76 -0.82 14.21
C ASP A 72 0.23 -0.70 14.40
N GLY A 73 -0.45 -1.84 14.41
CA GLY A 73 -1.90 -1.89 14.49
C GLY A 73 -2.43 -3.31 14.47
N PHE A 74 -3.72 -3.44 14.17
CA PHE A 74 -4.35 -4.73 13.94
C PHE A 74 -5.07 -4.76 12.60
N VAL A 75 -5.15 -5.95 12.00
CA VAL A 75 -5.92 -6.17 10.78
C VAL A 75 -7.41 -6.10 11.15
N HIS A 76 -8.08 -5.05 10.67
CA HIS A 76 -9.51 -4.87 10.87
C HIS A 76 -10.34 -5.61 9.82
N LYS A 77 -9.84 -5.65 8.58
CA LYS A 77 -10.52 -6.31 7.45
C LYS A 77 -9.51 -6.82 6.44
N SER A 78 -9.76 -8.01 5.89
CA SER A 78 -9.16 -8.50 4.66
C SER A 78 -10.25 -8.80 3.63
N LYS A 79 -9.98 -8.48 2.37
CA LYS A 79 -10.79 -8.89 1.23
C LYS A 79 -9.92 -9.68 0.25
N GLU A 80 -10.30 -10.93 0.03
CA GLU A 80 -9.52 -11.91 -0.73
C GLU A 80 -9.96 -12.00 -2.21
N ASP A 81 -11.17 -11.55 -2.54
CA ASP A 81 -11.69 -11.60 -3.90
C ASP A 81 -11.42 -10.32 -4.70
N THR A 82 -11.53 -10.41 -6.02
CA THR A 82 -11.26 -9.32 -6.97
C THR A 82 -12.52 -8.56 -7.40
N SER A 83 -13.68 -8.82 -6.80
CA SER A 83 -14.93 -8.14 -7.17
C SER A 83 -14.89 -6.63 -6.88
N GLY A 84 -15.70 -5.86 -7.62
CA GLY A 84 -15.78 -4.41 -7.47
C GLY A 84 -14.57 -3.66 -8.04
N LYS A 85 -14.36 -2.42 -7.57
CA LYS A 85 -13.34 -1.50 -8.12
C LYS A 85 -12.01 -1.46 -7.35
N THR A 86 -11.94 -2.10 -6.18
CA THR A 86 -10.78 -2.03 -5.27
C THR A 86 -9.88 -3.26 -5.32
N GLY A 87 -10.33 -4.35 -5.95
CA GLY A 87 -9.62 -5.63 -5.90
C GLY A 87 -9.50 -6.18 -4.48
N ARG A 88 -8.37 -6.84 -4.21
CA ARG A 88 -8.00 -7.36 -2.88
C ARG A 88 -7.41 -6.25 -2.03
N TYR A 89 -7.74 -6.22 -0.75
CA TYR A 89 -7.18 -5.23 0.17
C TYR A 89 -7.12 -5.71 1.61
N VAL A 90 -6.30 -5.04 2.39
CA VAL A 90 -6.22 -5.18 3.85
C VAL A 90 -6.41 -3.79 4.47
N VAL A 91 -7.24 -3.70 5.51
CA VAL A 91 -7.42 -2.49 6.32
C VAL A 91 -6.75 -2.73 7.67
N ILE A 92 -5.78 -1.88 7.99
CA ILE A 92 -5.08 -1.88 9.26
C ILE A 92 -5.54 -0.65 10.04
N ILE A 93 -6.00 -0.86 11.27
CA ILE A 93 -6.35 0.22 12.18
C ILE A 93 -5.16 0.41 13.13
N SER A 94 -4.62 1.63 13.15
CA SER A 94 -3.64 2.04 14.16
C SER A 94 -4.29 1.93 15.55
N HIS A 95 -3.50 1.63 16.58
CA HIS A 95 -4.01 1.50 17.96
C HIS A 95 -4.95 2.66 18.29
N ASN A 96 -6.12 2.36 18.87
CA ASN A 96 -7.09 3.37 19.28
C ASN A 96 -6.36 4.50 20.03
N LYS A 97 -6.44 5.74 19.53
CA LYS A 97 -6.24 6.92 20.37
C LYS A 97 -7.40 6.98 21.37
N LYS A 98 -7.38 6.12 22.39
CA LYS A 98 -7.83 6.50 23.72
C LYS A 98 -6.57 6.65 24.57
N LYS A 99 -5.97 7.84 24.49
CA LYS A 99 -5.27 8.35 25.66
C LYS A 99 -6.33 9.04 26.52
N LEU A 100 -6.28 8.70 27.80
CA LEU A 100 -7.09 9.19 28.92
C LEU A 100 -7.38 10.69 28.83
#